data_AF-A0A3A5V9I0-F1
#
_entry.id   AF-A0A3A5V9I0-F1
#
_cell.length_a   1.000
_cell.length_b   1.000
_cell.length_c   1.000
_cell.angle_alpha   90.00
_cell.angle_beta   90.00
_cell.angle_gamma   90.00
#
_symmetry.space_group_name_H-M   'P 1'
#
loop_
_entity.id
_entity.type
_entity.pdbx_description
1 polymer ?
#
loop_
_entity_poly.entity_id
_entity_poly.type
_entity_poly.pdbx_seq_one_letter_code
_entity_poly.pdbx_strand_id
1 'polypeptide(L)' 'MLNSMGVPWTVREEEHLIESLELNCDIVSIASTLQRSPSAVGLKIIHLYQKGCLVVMSEPTYEAWQHRRSQ' A
#
# COMPACT_ATOMS: atom_id res chain seq x y z
N MET A 1 7.70 20.39 -7.89
CA MET A 1 7.71 19.11 -8.63
C MET A 1 8.75 18.21 -7.99
N LEU A 2 8.34 17.26 -7.15
CA LEU A 2 9.27 16.35 -6.45
C LEU A 2 9.64 15.19 -7.39
N ASN A 3 10.62 15.42 -8.26
CA ASN A 3 11.34 14.33 -8.93
C ASN A 3 12.26 13.67 -7.89
N SER A 4 11.73 12.71 -7.12
CA SER A 4 12.57 11.74 -6.42
C SER A 4 13.06 10.75 -7.47
N MET A 5 14.30 10.93 -7.95
CA MET A 5 15.01 9.93 -8.76
C MET A 5 15.41 8.73 -7.88
N GLY A 6 14.42 8.06 -7.29
CA GLY A 6 14.60 6.76 -6.66
C GLY A 6 14.62 5.65 -7.72
N VAL A 7 15.21 4.50 -7.37
CA VAL A 7 15.10 3.28 -8.18
C VAL A 7 13.63 3.05 -8.54
N PRO A 8 13.28 2.82 -9.82
CA PRO A 8 11.89 2.56 -10.22
C PRO A 8 11.28 1.40 -9.42
N TRP A 9 9.98 1.46 -9.18
CA TRP A 9 9.24 0.33 -8.59
C TRP A 9 8.96 -0.69 -9.68
N THR A 10 9.29 -1.94 -9.42
CA THR A 10 8.87 -3.08 -10.24
C THR A 10 7.44 -3.48 -9.89
N VAL A 11 6.75 -4.14 -10.84
CA VAL A 11 5.39 -4.66 -10.61
C VAL A 11 5.36 -5.58 -9.39
N ARG A 12 6.37 -6.45 -9.24
CA ARG A 12 6.46 -7.38 -8.10
C ARG A 12 6.63 -6.68 -6.75
N GLU A 13 7.37 -5.57 -6.71
CA GLU A 13 7.47 -4.76 -5.48
C GLU A 13 6.14 -4.08 -5.15
N GLU A 14 5.37 -3.66 -6.16
CA GLU A 14 4.04 -3.10 -5.95
C GLU A 14 3.04 -4.14 -5.45
N GLU A 15 3.04 -5.33 -6.04
CA GLU A 15 2.22 -6.47 -5.59
C GLU A 15 2.53 -6.82 -4.14
N HIS A 16 3.82 -6.97 -3.81
CA HIS A 16 4.24 -7.30 -2.45
C HIS A 16 3.90 -6.20 -1.43
N LEU A 17 3.98 -4.93 -1.83
CA LEU A 17 3.52 -3.80 -1.00
C LEU A 17 2.02 -3.94 -0.69
N ILE A 18 1.19 -4.19 -1.71
CA ILE A 18 -0.26 -4.31 -1.56
C ILE A 18 -0.61 -5.49 -0.65
N GLU A 19 -0.05 -6.67 -0.92
CA GLU A 19 -0.25 -7.88 -0.10
C GLU A 19 0.12 -7.62 1.37
N SER A 20 1.25 -6.95 1.61
CA SER A 20 1.69 -6.65 2.97
C SER A 20 0.74 -5.68 3.69
N LEU A 21 0.16 -4.70 2.97
CA LEU A 21 -0.84 -3.78 3.53
C LEU A 21 -2.14 -4.51 3.87
N GLU A 22 -2.58 -5.45 3.02
CA GLU A 22 -3.75 -6.30 3.27
C GLU A 22 -3.56 -7.19 4.50
N LEU A 23 -2.32 -7.63 4.76
CA LEU A 23 -1.93 -8.37 5.95
C LEU A 23 -1.70 -7.49 7.19
N ASN A 24 -1.99 -6.19 7.10
CA ASN A 24 -1.78 -5.19 8.16
C ASN A 24 -0.32 -5.09 8.64
N CYS A 25 0.65 -5.37 7.77
CA CYS A 25 2.06 -5.13 8.09
C CYS A 25 2.33 -3.63 8.23
N ASP A 26 3.18 -3.25 9.19
CA ASP A 26 3.56 -1.86 9.37
C ASP A 26 4.56 -1.41 8.28
N ILE A 27 4.59 -0.09 8.04
CA ILE A 27 5.42 0.51 6.98
C ILE A 27 6.91 0.22 7.15
N VAL A 28 7.41 0.10 8.39
CA VAL A 28 8.84 -0.14 8.66
C VAL A 28 9.21 -1.57 8.27
N SER A 29 8.38 -2.54 8.62
CA SER A 29 8.56 -3.94 8.22
C SER A 29 8.50 -4.13 6.70
N ILE A 30 7.56 -3.45 6.03
CA ILE A 30 7.44 -3.47 4.57
C ILE A 30 8.68 -2.86 3.91
N ALA A 31 9.13 -1.70 4.40
CA ALA A 31 10.31 -1.01 3.89
C ALA A 31 11.57 -1.86 4.00
N SER A 32 11.75 -2.54 5.14
CA SER A 32 12.85 -3.47 5.37
C SER A 32 12.85 -4.60 4.33
N THR A 33 11.69 -5.23 4.10
CA THR A 33 11.55 -6.36 3.17
C THR A 33 11.80 -5.96 1.73
N LEU A 34 11.27 -4.80 1.31
CA LEU A 34 11.45 -4.26 -0.04
C LEU A 34 12.82 -3.60 -0.25
N GLN A 35 13.66 -3.52 0.80
CA GLN A 35 14.92 -2.77 0.78
C GLN A 35 14.74 -1.32 0.31
N ARG A 36 13.65 -0.69 0.74
CA ARG A 36 13.31 0.71 0.48
C ARG A 36 13.33 1.50 1.79
N SER A 37 13.37 2.83 1.70
CA SER A 37 13.13 3.66 2.88
C SER A 37 11.63 3.66 3.24
N PRO A 38 11.26 3.82 4.52
CA PRO A 38 9.87 4.02 4.93
C PRO A 38 9.19 5.20 4.19
N SER A 39 9.95 6.27 3.92
CA SER A 39 9.47 7.41 3.15
C SER A 39 9.13 7.05 1.70
N ALA A 40 9.94 6.21 1.04
CA ALA A 40 9.66 5.75 -0.32
C ALA A 40 8.42 4.86 -0.37
N VAL A 41 8.24 3.99 0.63
CA VAL A 41 7.01 3.19 0.78
C VAL A 41 5.80 4.09 0.98
N GLY A 42 5.87 5.06 1.88
CA GLY A 42 4.77 6.02 2.11
C GLY A 42 4.39 6.81 0.86
N LEU A 43 5.38 7.31 0.10
CA LEU A 43 5.13 7.98 -1.18
C LEU A 43 4.48 7.04 -2.20
N LYS A 44 4.88 5.76 -2.21
CA LYS A 44 4.30 4.78 -3.11
C LYS A 44 2.84 4.48 -2.78
N ILE A 45 2.51 4.36 -1.49
CA ILE A 45 1.13 4.20 -1.00
C ILE A 45 0.25 5.37 -1.47
N ILE A 46 0.72 6.61 -1.28
CA ILE A 46 0.01 7.81 -1.74
C ILE A 46 -0.22 7.77 -3.26
N HIS A 47 0.82 7.38 -4.03
CA HIS A 47 0.73 7.29 -5.49
C HIS A 47 -0.27 6.22 -5.96
N LEU A 48 -0.28 5.05 -5.31
CA LEU A 48 -1.24 3.97 -5.61
C LEU A 48 -2.67 4.39 -5.27
N TYR A 49 -2.86 5.11 -4.16
CA TYR A 49 -4.15 5.69 -3.78
C TYR A 49 -4.63 6.71 -4.82
N GLN A 50 -3.77 7.63 -5.26
CA GLN A 50 -4.10 8.63 -6.28
C GLN A 50 -4.45 8.01 -7.63
N LYS A 51 -3.90 6.84 -7.95
CA LYS A 51 -4.24 6.07 -9.17
C LYS A 51 -5.53 5.24 -9.04
N GLY A 52 -6.10 5.14 -7.85
CA GLY A 52 -7.24 4.25 -7.58
C GLY A 52 -6.87 2.77 -7.51
N CYS A 53 -5.57 2.44 -7.41
CA CYS A 53 -5.08 1.07 -7.24
C CYS A 53 -5.08 0.62 -5.78
N LEU A 54 -5.24 1.56 -4.85
CA LEU A 54 -5.36 1.31 -3.42
C LEU A 54 -6.53 2.14 -2.88
N VAL A 55 -7.37 1.54 -2.03
CA VAL A 55 -8.45 2.24 -1.34
C VAL A 55 -8.25 2.07 0.16
N VAL A 56 -8.24 3.17 0.90
CA VAL A 56 -8.23 3.15 2.36
C VAL A 56 -9.66 3.21 2.85
N MET A 57 -10.08 2.22 3.62
CA MET A 57 -11.39 2.17 4.26
C MET A 57 -11.22 2.30 5.76
N SER A 58 -12.17 2.96 6.42
CA SER A 58 -12.27 2.84 7.88
C SER A 58 -12.71 1.42 8.25
N GLU A 59 -12.26 0.96 9.42
CA GLU A 59 -12.62 -0.36 9.94
C GLU A 59 -14.15 -0.61 9.93
N PRO A 60 -15.02 0.32 10.40
CA PRO A 60 -16.47 0.11 10.31
C PRO A 60 -16.99 -0.02 8.88
N THR A 61 -16.36 0.66 7.92
CA THR A 61 -16.74 0.57 6.50
C THR A 61 -16.38 -0.80 5.93
N TYR A 62 -15.20 -1.31 6.32
CA TYR A 62 -14.72 -2.61 5.90
C TYR A 62 -15.58 -3.74 6.47
N GLU A 63 -15.88 -3.72 7.77
CA GLU A 63 -16.77 -4.69 8.41
C GLU A 63 -18.15 -4.71 7.74
N ALA A 64 -18.74 -3.53 7.51
CA ALA A 64 -20.02 -3.43 6.84
C ALA A 64 -20.00 -3.97 5.40
N TRP A 65 -18.88 -3.81 4.69
CA TRP A 65 -18.70 -4.36 3.34
C TRP A 65 -18.58 -5.90 3.36
N GLN A 66 -17.85 -6.46 4.32
CA GLN A 66 -17.73 -7.91 4.48
C GLN A 66 -19.10 -8.55 4.75
N HIS A 67 -19.89 -7.98 5.67
CA HIS A 67 -21.23 -8.46 5.99
C HIS A 67 -22.19 -8.47 4.79
N ARG A 68 -22.11 -7.45 3.93
CA ARG A 68 -22.93 -7.38 2.70
C ARG A 68 -22.53 -8.40 1.63
N ARG A 69 -21.26 -8.81 1.58
CA ARG A 69 -20.76 -9.79 0.59
C ARG A 69 -21.00 -11.24 0.99
N SER A 70 -21.23 -11.50 2.28
CA SER A 70 -21.58 -12.83 2.78
C SER A 70 -23.07 -13.20 2.62
N GLN A 71 -23.87 -12.31 2.04
CA GLN A 71 -25.27 -12.53 1.66
C GLN A 71 -25.38 -12.77 0.16
#